data_AF-A0A1G3LCM5-F1
#
_entry.id   AF-A0A1G3LCM5-F1
#
_cell.length_a   1.000
_cell.length_b   1.000
_cell.length_c   1.000
_cell.angle_alpha   90.00
_cell.angle_beta   90.00
_cell.angle_gamma   90.00
#
_symmetry.space_group_name_H-M   'P 1'
#
loop_
_entity.id
_entity.type
_entity.pdbx_description
1 polymer ?
#
loop_
_entity_poly.entity_id
_entity_poly.type
_entity_poly.pdbx_seq_one_letter_code
_entity_poly.pdbx_strand_id
1 'polypeptide(L)'
;MKVQRFVISAPGQRDLKILRPVPTPSSPWGALESLRLTPWGTLIPVVDGEAFSHALHGYFPPLLRVLGRPPAASALKVPEPYRVCAQHSRRCPLAGPDCQPGAKLPDCYDPPGLDSEEAKLAAAVVALAWAEGRYVVVVEGDEFSL
;
A
#
# COMPACT_ATOMS: atom_id res chain seq x y z
N MET A 1 -8.10 11.57 -0.59
CA MET A 1 -7.92 10.40 0.29
C MET A 1 -6.95 10.76 1.42
N LYS A 2 -7.26 10.49 2.70
CA LYS A 2 -6.38 10.86 3.84
C LYS A 2 -5.43 9.71 4.18
N VAL A 3 -4.15 9.90 3.88
CA VAL A 3 -3.06 8.95 4.17
C VAL A 3 -1.88 9.71 4.77
N GLN A 4 -1.08 9.04 5.59
CA GLN A 4 0.14 9.57 6.17
C GLN A 4 1.36 8.85 5.57
N ARG A 5 2.40 9.61 5.27
CA ARG A 5 3.67 9.10 4.75
C ARG A 5 4.74 9.26 5.81
N PHE A 6 5.43 8.17 6.10
CA PHE A 6 6.53 8.12 7.05
C PHE A 6 7.82 7.73 6.33
N VAL A 7 8.93 8.26 6.81
CA VAL A 7 10.26 7.74 6.53
C VAL A 7 10.86 7.41 7.88
N ILE A 8 11.05 6.13 8.15
CA ILE A 8 11.59 5.65 9.41
C ILE A 8 13.05 5.27 9.16
N SER A 9 13.95 5.86 9.93
CA SER A 9 15.40 5.65 9.83
C SER A 9 15.95 5.03 11.12
N ALA A 10 16.86 4.07 10.99
CA ALA A 10 17.57 3.46 12.12
C ALA A 10 19.06 3.34 11.79
N PRO A 11 19.96 3.50 12.79
CA PRO A 11 21.40 3.38 12.57
C PRO A 11 21.79 2.04 11.92
N GLY A 12 22.52 2.10 10.82
CA GLY A 12 22.99 0.91 10.09
C GLY A 12 21.92 0.19 9.26
N GLN A 13 20.71 0.74 9.14
CA GLN A 13 19.63 0.18 8.32
C GLN A 13 19.21 1.16 7.22
N ARG A 14 18.63 0.64 6.14
CA ARG A 14 18.04 1.47 5.08
C ARG A 14 16.74 2.09 5.57
N ASP A 15 16.48 3.31 5.12
CA ASP A 15 15.22 4.01 5.41
C ASP A 15 14.01 3.19 4.94
N LEU A 16 13.05 3.03 5.84
CA LEU A 16 11.76 2.41 5.55
C LEU A 16 10.75 3.50 5.20
N LYS A 17 10.33 3.53 3.94
CA LYS A 17 9.23 4.37 3.47
C LYS A 17 7.92 3.65 3.74
N ILE A 18 7.04 4.26 4.53
CA ILE A 18 5.72 3.68 4.87
C ILE A 18 4.61 4.65 4.47
N LEU A 19 3.49 4.11 4.00
CA LEU A 19 2.21 4.77 3.84
C LEU A 19 1.21 4.04 4.73
N ARG A 20 0.47 4.79 5.55
CA ARG A 20 -0.68 4.25 6.28
C ARG A 20 -1.92 5.11 6.06
N PRO A 21 -3.13 4.55 6.04
CA PRO A 21 -4.34 5.34 6.10
C PRO A 21 -4.42 6.09 7.44
N VAL A 22 -5.08 7.26 7.43
CA VAL A 22 -5.49 7.88 8.69
C VAL A 22 -6.67 7.07 9.24
N PRO A 23 -6.57 6.47 10.44
CA PRO A 23 -7.65 5.69 11.00
C PRO A 23 -8.88 6.58 11.28
N THR A 24 -10.07 6.00 11.17
CA THR A 24 -11.32 6.61 11.59
C THR A 24 -11.83 5.91 12.85
N PRO A 25 -12.75 6.52 13.63
CA PRO A 25 -13.32 5.85 14.81
C PRO A 25 -13.98 4.51 14.52
N SER A 26 -14.43 4.30 13.27
CA SER A 26 -15.10 3.08 12.82
C SER A 26 -14.19 2.09 12.10
N SER A 27 -12.98 2.49 11.67
CA SER A 27 -12.08 1.60 10.94
C SER A 27 -10.60 2.04 11.01
N PRO A 28 -9.68 1.12 11.34
CA PRO A 28 -8.24 1.36 11.23
C PRO A 28 -7.77 1.48 9.77
N TRP A 29 -8.51 0.93 8.80
CA TRP A 29 -8.19 1.06 7.37
C TRP A 29 -8.53 2.44 6.82
N GLY A 30 -9.40 3.20 7.51
CA GLY A 30 -9.77 4.56 7.13
C GLY A 30 -10.06 4.70 5.64
N ALA A 31 -9.20 5.43 4.93
CA ALA A 31 -9.39 5.70 3.51
C ALA A 31 -9.13 4.51 2.57
N LEU A 32 -8.62 3.38 3.09
CA LEU A 32 -8.41 2.13 2.37
C LEU A 32 -9.48 1.07 2.71
N GLU A 33 -10.52 1.39 3.49
CA GLU A 33 -11.55 0.42 3.92
C GLU A 33 -12.19 -0.32 2.73
N SER A 34 -12.39 0.37 1.60
CA SER A 34 -12.95 -0.21 0.37
C SER A 34 -12.10 -1.34 -0.22
N LEU A 35 -10.83 -1.46 0.16
CA LEU A 35 -9.94 -2.54 -0.29
C LEU A 35 -9.93 -3.74 0.66
N ARG A 36 -10.42 -3.61 1.90
CA ARG A 36 -10.24 -4.60 2.96
C ARG A 36 -10.66 -6.02 2.56
N LEU A 37 -11.80 -6.15 1.87
CA LEU A 37 -12.37 -7.42 1.42
C LEU A 37 -12.10 -7.72 -0.06
N THR A 38 -11.09 -7.07 -0.64
CA THR A 38 -10.68 -7.27 -2.03
C THR A 38 -9.34 -8.02 -2.10
N PRO A 39 -8.95 -8.55 -3.27
CA PRO A 39 -7.62 -9.14 -3.42
C PRO A 39 -6.47 -8.19 -3.10
N TRP A 40 -6.66 -6.87 -3.27
CA TRP A 40 -5.67 -5.86 -2.89
C TRP A 40 -5.47 -5.81 -1.37
N GLY A 41 -6.55 -5.87 -0.59
CA GLY A 41 -6.50 -5.84 0.87
C GLY A 41 -5.66 -6.98 1.44
N THR A 42 -5.71 -8.17 0.82
CA THR A 42 -4.91 -9.33 1.26
C THR A 42 -3.40 -9.14 1.15
N LEU A 43 -2.95 -8.14 0.37
CA LEU A 43 -1.53 -7.81 0.16
C LEU A 43 -1.06 -6.66 1.07
N ILE A 44 -1.96 -6.02 1.81
CA ILE A 44 -1.68 -4.92 2.72
C ILE A 44 -1.56 -5.51 4.12
N PRO A 45 -0.35 -5.61 4.70
CA PRO A 45 -0.18 -6.13 6.04
C PRO A 45 -0.86 -5.22 7.07
N VAL A 46 -1.52 -5.85 8.03
CA VAL A 46 -1.98 -5.23 9.26
C VAL A 46 -0.89 -5.39 10.31
N VAL A 47 -0.45 -4.28 10.87
CA VAL A 47 0.65 -4.18 11.82
C VAL A 47 0.11 -3.74 13.17
N ASP A 48 0.62 -4.33 14.23
CA ASP A 48 0.30 -3.91 15.60
C ASP A 48 0.84 -2.51 15.92
N GLY A 49 0.06 -1.71 16.64
CA GLY A 49 0.40 -0.34 17.07
C GLY A 49 1.70 -0.28 17.87
N GLU A 50 1.96 -1.26 18.74
CA GLU A 50 3.18 -1.34 19.53
C GLU A 50 4.40 -1.54 18.62
N ALA A 51 4.28 -2.46 17.65
CA ALA A 51 5.33 -2.73 16.67
C ALA A 51 5.62 -1.52 15.78
N PHE A 52 4.58 -0.75 15.42
CA PHE A 52 4.74 0.47 14.64
C PHE A 52 5.39 1.59 15.46
N SER A 53 4.96 1.82 16.71
CA SER A 53 5.59 2.78 17.63
C SER A 53 7.05 2.45 17.87
N HIS A 54 7.40 1.18 18.12
CA HIS A 54 8.80 0.76 18.23
C HIS A 54 9.63 1.12 17.01
N ALA A 55 9.09 0.93 15.80
CA ALA A 55 9.77 1.31 14.58
C ALA A 55 9.98 2.84 14.51
N LEU A 56 8.98 3.65 14.84
CA LEU A 56 9.12 5.11 14.90
C LEU A 56 10.24 5.57 15.86
N HIS A 57 10.54 4.77 16.89
CA HIS A 57 11.63 5.01 17.84
C HIS A 57 12.94 4.27 17.49
N GLY A 58 13.08 3.75 16.27
CA GLY A 58 14.32 3.16 15.76
C GLY A 58 14.50 1.65 16.01
N TYR A 59 13.51 0.97 16.61
CA TYR A 59 13.52 -0.48 16.80
C TYR A 59 12.67 -1.21 15.76
N PHE A 60 13.28 -1.54 14.62
CA PHE A 60 12.58 -2.09 13.45
C PHE A 60 12.23 -3.58 13.46
N PRO A 61 12.91 -4.48 14.21
CA PRO A 61 12.67 -5.93 14.09
C PRO A 61 11.20 -6.38 14.22
N PRO A 62 10.37 -5.82 15.12
CA PRO A 62 8.95 -6.19 15.20
C PRO A 62 8.21 -5.88 13.89
N LEU A 63 8.39 -4.67 13.35
CA LEU A 63 7.76 -4.24 12.11
C LEU A 63 8.23 -5.06 10.90
N LEU A 64 9.55 -5.30 10.78
CA LEU A 64 10.13 -6.03 9.65
C LEU A 64 9.60 -7.47 9.53
N ARG A 65 9.26 -8.11 10.65
CA ARG A 65 8.66 -9.46 10.66
C ARG A 65 7.27 -9.48 10.01
N VAL A 66 6.54 -8.37 10.06
CA VAL A 66 5.16 -8.25 9.56
C VAL A 66 5.12 -7.73 8.12
N LEU A 67 6.00 -6.78 7.76
CA LEU A 67 6.01 -6.16 6.42
C LEU A 67 6.17 -7.16 5.27
N GLY A 68 6.85 -8.27 5.52
CA GLY A 68 7.01 -9.35 4.56
C GLY A 68 7.84 -8.94 3.35
N ARG A 69 7.21 -8.82 2.19
CA ARG A 69 7.90 -8.64 0.90
C ARG A 69 8.12 -7.17 0.57
N PRO A 70 9.18 -6.83 -0.18
CA PRO A 70 9.36 -5.48 -0.70
C PRO A 70 8.15 -5.02 -1.54
N PRO A 71 7.83 -3.72 -1.57
CA PRO A 71 6.62 -3.21 -2.23
C PRO A 71 6.49 -3.60 -3.71
N ALA A 72 7.59 -3.55 -4.46
CA ALA A 72 7.61 -3.99 -5.87
C ALA A 72 7.24 -5.48 -6.03
N ALA A 73 7.60 -6.34 -5.06
CA ALA A 73 7.24 -7.75 -5.08
C ALA A 73 5.78 -7.98 -4.66
N SER A 74 5.23 -7.13 -3.79
CA SER A 74 3.79 -7.14 -3.45
C SER A 74 2.93 -6.73 -4.64
N ALA A 75 3.37 -5.74 -5.41
CA ALA A 75 2.68 -5.29 -6.62
C ALA A 75 2.50 -6.42 -7.65
N LEU A 76 3.51 -7.27 -7.83
CA LEU A 76 3.47 -8.45 -8.70
C LEU A 76 2.50 -9.56 -8.22
N LYS A 77 1.98 -9.46 -6.99
CA LYS A 77 1.05 -10.43 -6.41
C LYS A 77 -0.41 -10.07 -6.54
N VAL A 78 -0.75 -8.87 -7.04
CA VAL A 78 -2.12 -8.53 -7.40
C VAL A 78 -2.61 -9.56 -8.45
N PRO A 79 -3.64 -10.37 -8.19
CA PRO A 79 -4.07 -11.41 -9.13
C PRO A 79 -4.80 -10.82 -10.35
N GLU A 80 -4.88 -11.58 -11.44
CA GLU A 80 -5.84 -11.26 -12.51
C GLU A 80 -7.30 -11.44 -12.01
N PRO A 81 -8.27 -10.65 -12.50
CA PRO A 81 -8.16 -9.58 -13.49
C PRO A 81 -7.79 -8.20 -12.89
N TYR A 82 -7.35 -8.14 -11.63
CA TYR A 82 -7.14 -6.89 -10.86
C TYR A 82 -5.81 -6.19 -11.16
N ARG A 83 -4.95 -6.79 -11.99
CA ARG A 83 -3.56 -6.38 -12.21
C ARG A 83 -3.38 -5.44 -13.40
N VAL A 84 -3.94 -5.77 -14.55
CA VAL A 84 -3.66 -5.03 -15.79
C VAL A 84 -4.64 -3.87 -15.94
N CYS A 85 -4.12 -2.64 -16.09
CA CYS A 85 -4.89 -1.40 -16.19
C CYS A 85 -6.18 -1.58 -17.01
N ALA A 86 -7.31 -1.09 -16.49
CA ALA A 86 -8.63 -1.23 -17.09
C ALA A 86 -8.69 -0.65 -18.53
N GLN A 87 -7.87 0.36 -18.82
CA GLN A 87 -7.79 1.01 -20.12
C GLN A 87 -6.86 0.29 -21.12
N HIS A 88 -6.07 -0.69 -20.68
CA HIS A 88 -5.09 -1.37 -21.52
C HIS A 88 -5.75 -2.11 -22.70
N SER A 89 -6.92 -2.71 -22.48
CA SER A 89 -7.67 -3.40 -23.55
C SER A 89 -8.51 -2.45 -24.43
N ARG A 90 -8.65 -1.18 -24.06
CA ARG A 90 -9.57 -0.20 -24.68
C ARG A 90 -8.91 0.72 -25.71
N ARG A 91 -7.80 0.32 -26.32
CA ARG A 91 -6.99 1.13 -27.27
C ARG A 91 -6.48 2.44 -26.64
N CYS A 92 -6.08 2.40 -25.37
CA CYS A 92 -5.40 3.54 -24.76
C CYS A 92 -4.09 3.84 -25.53
N PRO A 93 -3.88 5.08 -26.02
CA PRO A 93 -2.68 5.42 -26.80
C PRO A 93 -1.39 5.37 -25.96
N LEU A 94 -1.52 5.39 -24.63
CA LEU A 94 -0.41 5.27 -23.66
C LEU A 94 -0.24 3.84 -23.13
N ALA A 95 -0.99 2.86 -23.66
CA ALA A 95 -0.88 1.47 -23.20
C ALA A 95 0.54 0.94 -23.47
N GLY A 96 1.14 0.36 -22.43
CA GLY A 96 2.47 -0.25 -22.50
C GLY A 96 2.62 -1.37 -21.47
N PRO A 97 3.77 -2.06 -21.47
CA PRO A 97 4.03 -3.21 -20.59
C PRO A 97 4.02 -2.87 -19.09
N ASP A 98 4.22 -1.59 -18.76
CA ASP A 98 4.23 -1.09 -17.39
C ASP A 98 2.84 -0.66 -16.88
N CYS A 99 1.76 -0.87 -17.65
CA CYS A 99 0.37 -0.61 -17.25
C CYS A 99 -0.17 -1.65 -16.24
N GLN A 100 0.62 -1.97 -15.22
CA GLN A 100 0.32 -2.91 -14.14
C GLN A 100 1.14 -2.54 -12.90
N PRO A 101 0.67 -2.84 -11.68
CA PRO A 101 1.38 -2.49 -10.45
C PRO A 101 2.83 -3.01 -10.45
N GLY A 102 3.77 -2.08 -10.23
CA GLY A 102 5.20 -2.37 -10.24
C GLY A 102 6.03 -1.09 -10.16
N ALA A 103 7.36 -1.22 -10.23
CA ALA A 103 8.29 -0.10 -10.04
C ALA A 103 8.22 1.01 -11.10
N LYS A 104 7.59 0.74 -12.26
CA LYS A 104 7.47 1.68 -13.39
C LYS A 104 6.03 2.06 -13.71
N LEU A 105 5.14 1.88 -12.75
CA LEU A 105 3.71 2.14 -12.94
C LEU A 105 3.46 3.59 -13.39
N PRO A 106 2.66 3.83 -14.44
CA PRO A 106 2.31 5.18 -14.87
C PRO A 106 1.30 5.86 -13.93
N ASP A 107 1.37 7.18 -13.82
CA ASP A 107 0.45 7.98 -12.99
C ASP A 107 -1.01 7.87 -13.42
N CYS A 108 -1.27 7.53 -14.70
CA CYS A 108 -2.61 7.35 -15.26
C CYS A 108 -3.17 5.93 -15.09
N TYR A 109 -2.53 5.08 -14.27
CA TYR A 109 -3.00 3.73 -14.01
C TYR A 109 -4.43 3.73 -13.42
N ASP A 110 -5.31 2.97 -14.07
CA ASP A 110 -6.72 2.78 -13.68
C ASP A 110 -6.93 1.32 -13.22
N PRO A 111 -7.07 1.06 -11.91
CA PRO A 111 -7.17 -0.29 -11.38
C PRO A 111 -8.41 -1.04 -11.91
N PRO A 112 -8.23 -2.20 -12.56
CA PRO A 112 -9.34 -3.00 -13.09
C PRO A 112 -10.07 -3.80 -12.01
N GLY A 113 -11.27 -4.28 -12.35
CA GLY A 113 -11.97 -5.33 -11.61
C GLY A 113 -12.57 -4.93 -10.26
N LEU A 114 -12.48 -3.67 -9.86
CA LEU A 114 -13.06 -3.14 -8.63
C LEU A 114 -14.41 -2.47 -8.90
N ASP A 115 -15.40 -2.78 -8.06
CA ASP A 115 -16.80 -2.41 -8.29
C ASP A 115 -17.14 -0.96 -7.95
N SER A 116 -16.33 -0.30 -7.10
CA SER A 116 -16.57 1.08 -6.65
C SER A 116 -15.42 2.01 -7.03
N GLU A 117 -15.75 3.28 -7.29
CA GLU A 117 -14.74 4.31 -7.60
C GLU A 117 -13.82 4.57 -6.40
N GLU A 118 -14.33 4.46 -5.17
CA GLU A 118 -13.52 4.56 -3.96
C GLU A 118 -12.49 3.43 -3.86
N ALA A 119 -12.86 2.20 -4.23
CA ALA A 119 -11.93 1.07 -4.28
C ALA A 119 -10.86 1.28 -5.36
N LYS A 120 -11.24 1.76 -6.55
CA LYS A 120 -10.28 2.08 -7.62
C LYS A 120 -9.31 3.18 -7.19
N LEU A 121 -9.81 4.27 -6.61
CA LEU A 121 -8.97 5.35 -6.10
C LEU A 121 -8.00 4.86 -5.02
N ALA A 122 -8.48 4.04 -4.08
CA ALA A 122 -7.64 3.46 -3.04
C ALA A 122 -6.56 2.54 -3.65
N ALA A 123 -6.93 1.64 -4.57
CA ALA A 123 -5.99 0.74 -5.23
C ALA A 123 -4.93 1.50 -6.05
N ALA A 124 -5.32 2.59 -6.73
CA ALA A 124 -4.38 3.43 -7.47
C ALA A 124 -3.33 4.05 -6.54
N VAL A 125 -3.75 4.55 -5.37
CA VAL A 125 -2.81 5.09 -4.37
C VAL A 125 -1.88 4.01 -3.82
N VAL A 126 -2.40 2.80 -3.57
CA VAL A 126 -1.57 1.66 -3.13
C VAL A 126 -0.55 1.28 -4.21
N ALA A 127 -0.98 1.19 -5.46
CA ALA A 127 -0.13 0.84 -6.59
C ALA A 127 1.01 1.86 -6.80
N LEU A 128 0.69 3.16 -6.74
CA LEU A 128 1.69 4.24 -6.83
C LEU A 128 2.65 4.22 -5.64
N ALA A 129 2.15 3.99 -4.42
CA ALA A 129 3.02 3.85 -3.25
C ALA A 129 4.00 2.69 -3.41
N TRP A 130 3.54 1.54 -3.92
CA TRP A 130 4.43 0.42 -4.21
C TRP A 130 5.45 0.73 -5.32
N ALA A 131 5.05 1.48 -6.35
CA ALA A 131 5.95 1.94 -7.41
C ALA A 131 7.08 2.84 -6.85
N GLU A 132 6.77 3.70 -5.88
CA GLU A 132 7.73 4.55 -5.15
C GLU A 132 8.63 3.78 -4.16
N GLY A 133 8.43 2.46 -4.01
CA GLY A 133 9.13 1.64 -3.03
C GLY A 133 8.66 1.87 -1.59
N ARG A 134 7.42 2.30 -1.40
CA ARG A 134 6.81 2.55 -0.09
C ARG A 134 5.94 1.36 0.32
N TYR A 135 6.15 0.85 1.53
CA TYR A 135 5.25 -0.14 2.13
C TYR A 135 3.91 0.52 2.42
N VAL A 136 2.82 -0.17 2.11
CA VAL A 136 1.48 0.23 2.53
C VAL A 136 1.08 -0.68 3.66
N VAL A 137 0.73 -0.12 4.82
CA VAL A 137 0.34 -0.88 6.00
C VAL A 137 -0.92 -0.30 6.62
N VAL A 138 -1.68 -1.13 7.31
CA VAL A 138 -2.73 -0.70 8.24
C VAL A 138 -2.20 -0.92 9.66
N VAL A 139 -2.43 0.03 10.56
CA VAL A 139 -2.01 -0.10 11.97
C VAL A 139 -3.24 -0.33 12.82
N GLU A 140 -3.23 -1.38 13.63
CA GLU A 140 -4.29 -1.75 14.57
C GLU A 140 -3.74 -1.86 15.99
N GLY A 141 -4.54 -1.48 16.98
CA GLY A 141 -4.13 -1.45 18.38
C GLY A 141 -3.61 -0.08 18.83
N ASP A 142 -3.11 -0.05 20.06
CA ASP A 142 -2.66 1.20 20.70
C ASP A 142 -1.25 1.57 20.22
N GLU A 143 -1.08 2.84 19.85
CA GLU A 143 0.23 3.44 19.60
C GLU A 143 0.67 4.21 20.86
N PHE A 144 1.97 4.20 21.13
CA PHE A 144 2.56 5.04 22.18
C PHE A 144 3.54 6.04 21.58
N SER A 145 3.71 7.16 22.29
CA SER A 145 4.77 8.13 22.08
C SER A 145 5.57 8.20 23.38
N LEU A 146 6.83 7.78 23.34
CA LEU A 146 7.76 7.90 24.48
C LEU A 146 8.19 9.35 24.70
#